data_AF-A0A8S3PUH5-F1
#
_entry.id   AF-A0A8S3PUH5-F1
#
_cell.length_a   1.000
_cell.length_b   1.000
_cell.length_c   1.000
_cell.angle_alpha   90.00
_cell.angle_beta   90.00
_cell.angle_gamma   90.00
#
_symmetry.space_group_name_H-M   'P 1'
#
loop_
_entity.id
_entity.type
_entity.pdbx_description
1 polymer ?
#
loop_
_entity_poly.entity_id
_entity_poly.type
_entity_poly.pdbx_seq_one_letter_code
_entity_poly.pdbx_strand_id
1 'polypeptide(L)'
;MASGGEIDDVCEVFRNFNILNSKDKPPNKMTSKAWGKMVQDCLGKDTTIRQRMDSSVFPYVQDKTTKTLDLTDKAKVDKALDKMAEVYKECKPKEEKDTPVAEVRQKLVKRILDKKNPEVHATKISKTGNVSGLTDTSKYTGAHKERFDEFGKGRGIDGREYRFEDTGYVTGYKGDGTKQ
;
A
#
# COMPACT_ATOMS: atom_id res chain seq x y z
N MET A 1 -16.75 -13.10 -27.03
CA MET A 1 -17.75 -13.04 -25.95
C MET A 1 -17.46 -14.17 -24.97
N ALA A 2 -17.25 -13.87 -23.69
CA ALA A 2 -17.25 -14.91 -22.65
C ALA A 2 -18.70 -15.39 -22.48
N SER A 3 -18.89 -16.68 -22.18
CA SER A 3 -20.20 -17.17 -21.76
C SER A 3 -20.61 -16.47 -20.45
N GLY A 4 -21.92 -16.32 -20.21
CA GLY A 4 -22.42 -15.60 -19.03
C GLY A 4 -21.84 -16.11 -17.70
N GLY A 5 -21.60 -17.44 -17.60
CA GLY A 5 -20.97 -18.06 -16.43
C GLY A 5 -19.51 -17.67 -16.23
N GLU A 6 -18.72 -17.56 -17.29
CA GLU A 6 -17.31 -17.14 -17.18
C GLU A 6 -17.17 -15.71 -16.64
N ILE A 7 -18.11 -14.82 -16.96
CA ILE A 7 -18.10 -13.44 -16.44
C ILE A 7 -18.44 -13.43 -14.94
N ASP A 8 -19.37 -14.28 -14.51
CA ASP A 8 -19.68 -14.43 -13.08
C ASP A 8 -18.46 -14.90 -12.28
N ASP A 9 -17.74 -15.89 -12.79
CA ASP A 9 -16.51 -16.39 -12.16
C ASP A 9 -15.43 -15.29 -12.08
N VAL A 10 -15.26 -14.50 -13.14
CA VAL A 10 -14.33 -13.35 -13.13
C VAL A 10 -14.76 -12.30 -12.10
N CYS A 11 -16.05 -11.99 -12.02
CA CYS A 11 -16.59 -11.07 -11.01
C CYS A 11 -16.31 -11.57 -9.59
N GLU A 12 -16.39 -12.87 -9.34
CA GLU A 12 -16.05 -13.47 -8.05
C GLU A 12 -14.57 -13.30 -7.71
N VAL A 13 -13.66 -13.56 -8.67
CA VAL A 13 -12.23 -13.27 -8.48
C VAL A 13 -12.01 -11.80 -8.15
N PHE A 14 -12.64 -10.88 -8.88
CA PHE A 14 -12.51 -9.44 -8.62
C PHE A 14 -13.01 -9.06 -7.23
N ARG A 15 -14.10 -9.68 -6.74
CA ARG A 15 -14.59 -9.51 -5.36
C ARG A 15 -13.57 -9.98 -4.34
N ASN A 16 -12.96 -11.15 -4.54
CA ASN A 16 -11.94 -11.68 -3.62
C ASN A 16 -10.73 -10.74 -3.51
N PHE A 17 -10.30 -10.16 -4.64
CA PHE A 17 -9.27 -9.12 -4.65
C PHE A 17 -9.69 -7.86 -3.91
N ASN A 18 -10.93 -7.43 -4.05
CA ASN A 18 -11.43 -6.23 -3.39
C ASN A 18 -11.54 -6.41 -1.87
N ILE A 19 -12.08 -7.54 -1.40
CA ILE A 19 -12.24 -7.85 0.03
C ILE A 19 -10.91 -7.76 0.77
N LEU A 20 -9.82 -8.29 0.20
CA LEU A 20 -8.51 -8.28 0.86
C LEU A 20 -7.78 -6.93 0.75
N ASN A 21 -8.01 -6.17 -0.32
CA ASN A 21 -7.25 -4.94 -0.59
C ASN A 21 -8.01 -3.65 -0.27
N SER A 22 -9.29 -3.72 0.09
CA SER A 22 -10.16 -2.56 0.36
C SER A 22 -11.17 -2.89 1.45
N LYS A 23 -10.74 -2.76 2.71
CA LYS A 23 -11.58 -3.05 3.89
C LYS A 23 -12.72 -2.04 4.09
N ASP A 24 -12.56 -0.82 3.59
CA ASP A 24 -13.51 0.30 3.80
C ASP A 24 -14.57 0.41 2.69
N LYS A 25 -14.51 -0.45 1.68
CA LYS A 25 -15.42 -0.41 0.53
C LYS A 25 -16.22 -1.71 0.44
N PRO A 26 -17.47 -1.65 -0.03
CA PRO A 26 -18.27 -2.85 -0.17
C PRO A 26 -17.63 -3.81 -1.19
N PRO A 27 -17.80 -5.13 -1.03
CA PRO A 27 -17.13 -6.15 -1.85
C PRO A 27 -17.34 -5.95 -3.36
N ASN A 28 -18.52 -5.47 -3.75
CA ASN A 28 -18.91 -5.26 -5.14
C ASN A 28 -18.40 -3.94 -5.76
N LYS A 29 -17.74 -3.07 -5.00
CA LYS A 29 -17.20 -1.79 -5.51
C LYS A 29 -15.68 -1.85 -5.50
N MET A 30 -15.11 -2.38 -6.57
CA MET A 30 -13.68 -2.60 -6.72
C MET A 30 -12.93 -1.28 -6.83
N THR A 31 -11.89 -1.10 -6.02
CA THR A 31 -11.05 0.10 -6.02
C THR A 31 -9.87 -0.02 -6.98
N SER A 32 -9.25 1.11 -7.32
CA SER A 32 -8.02 1.14 -8.14
C SER A 32 -6.87 0.36 -7.50
N LYS A 33 -6.80 0.35 -6.16
CA LYS A 33 -5.79 -0.40 -5.41
C LYS A 33 -6.01 -1.91 -5.54
N ALA A 34 -7.24 -2.38 -5.36
CA ALA A 34 -7.60 -3.78 -5.55
C ALA A 34 -7.37 -4.23 -7.00
N TRP A 35 -7.72 -3.37 -7.96
CA TRP A 35 -7.45 -3.59 -9.38
C TRP A 35 -5.97 -3.74 -9.69
N GLY A 36 -5.12 -2.82 -9.24
CA GLY A 36 -3.68 -2.90 -9.46
C GLY A 36 -3.06 -4.18 -8.88
N LYS A 37 -3.56 -4.67 -7.73
CA LYS A 37 -3.11 -5.95 -7.16
C LYS A 37 -3.58 -7.15 -7.99
N MET A 38 -4.82 -7.13 -8.48
CA MET A 38 -5.34 -8.16 -9.39
C MET A 38 -4.51 -8.25 -10.68
N VAL A 39 -4.23 -7.11 -11.31
CA VAL A 39 -3.38 -7.05 -12.50
C VAL A 39 -2.00 -7.63 -12.22
N GLN A 40 -1.38 -7.24 -11.11
CA GLN A 40 -0.04 -7.71 -10.74
C GLN A 40 0.01 -9.22 -10.47
N ASP A 41 -1.00 -9.76 -9.80
CA ASP A 41 -1.03 -11.18 -9.42
C ASP A 41 -1.41 -12.08 -10.60
N CYS A 42 -2.34 -11.64 -11.44
CA CYS A 42 -2.86 -12.42 -12.57
C CYS A 42 -2.01 -12.29 -13.85
N LEU A 43 -1.47 -11.10 -14.12
CA LEU A 43 -0.77 -10.80 -15.37
C LEU A 43 0.75 -10.73 -15.24
N GLY A 44 1.26 -10.76 -14.00
CA GLY A 44 2.68 -10.74 -13.68
C GLY A 44 3.15 -9.40 -13.10
N LYS A 45 4.40 -9.39 -12.64
CA LYS A 45 5.00 -8.24 -11.93
C LYS A 45 5.59 -7.16 -12.85
N ASP A 46 5.26 -7.20 -14.14
CA ASP A 46 5.69 -6.20 -15.10
C ASP A 46 5.03 -4.86 -14.78
N THR A 47 5.84 -3.90 -14.35
CA THR A 47 5.38 -2.58 -13.92
C THR A 47 4.79 -1.78 -15.07
N THR A 48 5.24 -2.02 -16.31
CA THR A 48 4.74 -1.30 -17.49
C THR A 48 3.31 -1.71 -17.81
N ILE A 49 3.03 -3.02 -17.81
CA ILE A 49 1.70 -3.58 -18.01
C ILE A 49 0.76 -3.05 -16.93
N ARG A 50 1.17 -3.12 -15.66
CA ARG A 50 0.35 -2.61 -14.55
C ARG A 50 0.04 -1.12 -14.69
N GLN A 51 1.03 -0.28 -14.98
CA GLN A 51 0.83 1.16 -15.16
C GLN A 51 -0.12 1.48 -16.32
N ARG A 52 -0.02 0.74 -17.44
CA ARG A 52 -0.90 0.91 -18.60
C ARG A 52 -2.34 0.47 -18.28
N MET A 53 -2.52 -0.62 -17.54
CA MET A 53 -3.85 -1.07 -17.09
C MET A 53 -4.49 -0.07 -16.12
N ASP A 54 -3.73 0.43 -15.14
CA ASP A 54 -4.20 1.38 -14.14
C ASP A 54 -4.53 2.76 -14.75
N SER A 55 -3.83 3.17 -15.82
CA SER A 55 -4.03 4.48 -16.46
C SER A 55 -5.02 4.47 -17.62
N SER A 56 -5.15 3.35 -18.34
CA SER A 56 -5.95 3.29 -19.58
C SER A 56 -7.24 2.47 -19.43
N VAL A 57 -7.22 1.40 -18.64
CA VAL A 57 -8.37 0.50 -18.49
C VAL A 57 -9.24 0.89 -17.30
N PHE A 58 -8.65 0.99 -16.11
CA PHE A 58 -9.43 1.28 -14.90
C PHE A 58 -10.21 2.61 -15.00
N PRO A 59 -9.64 3.71 -15.52
CA PRO A 59 -10.37 4.97 -15.64
C PRO A 59 -11.50 4.95 -16.66
N TYR A 60 -11.44 4.04 -17.63
CA TYR A 60 -12.46 3.84 -18.64
C TYR A 60 -13.70 3.12 -18.07
N VAL A 61 -13.50 2.19 -17.12
CA VAL A 61 -14.58 1.35 -16.58
C VAL A 61 -15.07 1.77 -15.19
N GLN A 62 -14.31 2.57 -14.46
CA GLN A 62 -14.74 3.09 -13.16
C GLN A 62 -15.87 4.10 -13.29
N ASP A 63 -16.71 4.18 -12.26
CA ASP A 63 -17.67 5.26 -12.12
C ASP A 63 -16.96 6.58 -11.73
N LYS A 64 -17.32 7.68 -12.39
CA LYS A 64 -16.64 8.99 -12.22
C LYS A 64 -16.84 9.59 -10.83
N THR A 65 -17.96 9.29 -10.19
CA THR A 65 -18.35 9.85 -8.89
C THR A 65 -17.71 9.05 -7.76
N THR A 66 -17.91 7.74 -7.78
CA THR A 66 -17.45 6.84 -6.72
C THR A 66 -15.99 6.42 -6.88
N LYS A 67 -15.39 6.60 -8.07
CA LYS A 67 -14.03 6.16 -8.42
C LYS A 67 -13.81 4.67 -8.14
N THR A 68 -14.85 3.88 -8.36
CA THR A 68 -14.86 2.42 -8.18
C THR A 68 -15.52 1.75 -9.37
N LEU A 69 -15.11 0.51 -9.65
CA LEU A 69 -15.75 -0.37 -10.62
C LEU A 69 -16.84 -1.18 -9.90
N ASP A 70 -18.07 -1.16 -10.42
CA ASP A 70 -19.16 -1.97 -9.89
C ASP A 70 -19.16 -3.37 -10.50
N LEU A 71 -18.96 -4.39 -9.66
CA LEU A 71 -18.89 -5.79 -10.06
C LEU A 71 -20.27 -6.44 -10.25
N THR A 72 -21.36 -5.75 -9.90
CA THR A 72 -22.71 -6.20 -10.25
C THR A 72 -23.04 -5.92 -11.72
N ASP A 73 -22.38 -4.92 -12.29
CA ASP A 73 -22.56 -4.47 -13.66
C ASP A 73 -21.66 -5.29 -14.61
N LYS A 74 -22.13 -6.50 -14.94
CA LYS A 74 -21.38 -7.48 -15.76
C LYS A 74 -20.94 -6.91 -17.10
N ALA A 75 -21.70 -5.99 -17.68
CA ALA A 75 -21.35 -5.32 -18.93
C ALA A 75 -20.09 -4.44 -18.79
N LYS A 76 -19.88 -3.80 -17.63
CA LYS A 76 -18.65 -3.03 -17.37
C LYS A 76 -17.45 -3.95 -17.17
N VAL A 77 -17.65 -5.09 -16.51
CA VAL A 77 -16.59 -6.09 -16.34
C VAL A 77 -16.20 -6.70 -17.70
N ASP A 78 -17.17 -6.99 -18.57
CA ASP A 78 -16.91 -7.48 -19.93
C ASP A 78 -16.11 -6.46 -20.77
N LYS A 79 -16.55 -5.19 -20.76
CA LYS A 79 -15.80 -4.08 -21.40
C LYS A 79 -14.41 -3.91 -20.81
N ALA A 80 -14.24 -4.13 -19.51
CA ALA A 80 -12.93 -4.10 -18.87
C ALA A 80 -12.02 -5.17 -19.47
N LEU A 81 -12.50 -6.41 -19.60
CA LEU A 81 -11.74 -7.53 -20.18
C LEU A 81 -11.36 -7.27 -21.65
N ASP A 82 -12.26 -6.71 -22.44
CA ASP A 82 -11.98 -6.33 -23.82
C ASP A 82 -10.86 -5.28 -23.89
N LYS A 83 -10.98 -4.21 -23.08
CA LYS A 83 -9.96 -3.16 -23.05
C LYS A 83 -8.64 -3.63 -22.43
N MET A 84 -8.67 -4.55 -21.47
CA MET A 84 -7.48 -5.21 -20.95
C MET A 84 -6.76 -5.99 -22.06
N ALA A 85 -7.49 -6.70 -22.93
CA ALA A 85 -6.88 -7.44 -24.03
C ALA A 85 -6.19 -6.53 -25.05
N GLU A 86 -6.80 -5.40 -25.40
CA GLU A 86 -6.18 -4.39 -26.28
C GLU A 86 -4.90 -3.82 -25.66
N VAL A 87 -4.99 -3.33 -24.41
CA VAL A 87 -3.84 -2.70 -23.73
C VAL A 87 -2.73 -3.72 -23.47
N TYR A 88 -3.06 -4.95 -23.10
CA TYR A 88 -2.08 -6.02 -22.90
C TYR A 88 -1.29 -6.30 -24.17
N LYS A 89 -1.98 -6.37 -25.31
CA LYS A 89 -1.39 -6.57 -26.64
C LYS A 89 -0.45 -5.42 -27.03
N GLU A 90 -0.82 -4.18 -26.73
CA GLU A 90 0.03 -3.01 -27.01
C GLU A 90 1.33 -3.02 -26.21
N CYS A 91 1.30 -3.54 -24.98
CA CYS A 91 2.46 -3.62 -24.09
C CYS A 91 3.44 -4.75 -24.47
N LYS A 92 3.04 -5.67 -25.35
CA LYS A 92 3.89 -6.78 -25.81
C LYS A 92 4.78 -6.39 -27.01
N PRO A 93 5.91 -7.09 -27.23
CA PRO A 93 6.81 -6.87 -28.36
C PRO A 93 6.06 -7.01 -29.70
N LYS A 94 6.54 -6.32 -30.75
CA LYS A 94 5.87 -6.24 -32.06
C LYS A 94 5.55 -7.62 -32.67
N GLU A 95 6.36 -8.64 -32.41
CA GLU A 95 6.20 -10.01 -32.93
C GLU A 95 4.99 -10.76 -32.33
N GLU A 96 4.50 -10.38 -31.14
CA GLU A 96 3.29 -10.97 -30.52
C GLU A 96 2.02 -10.15 -30.81
N LYS A 97 2.12 -9.04 -31.56
CA LYS A 97 0.99 -8.17 -31.92
C LYS A 97 0.13 -8.73 -33.05
N ASP A 98 0.50 -9.84 -33.67
CA ASP A 98 -0.35 -10.51 -34.67
C ASP A 98 -1.39 -11.44 -34.04
N THR A 99 -1.30 -11.69 -32.72
CA THR A 99 -2.33 -12.49 -32.05
C THR A 99 -3.70 -11.79 -32.06
N PRO A 100 -4.78 -12.48 -32.43
CA PRO A 100 -6.13 -11.93 -32.37
C PRO A 100 -6.48 -11.46 -30.94
N VAL A 101 -7.10 -10.28 -30.81
CA VAL A 101 -7.50 -9.72 -29.50
C VAL A 101 -8.43 -10.69 -28.76
N ALA A 102 -9.25 -11.45 -29.49
CA ALA A 102 -10.11 -12.47 -28.91
C ALA A 102 -9.34 -13.61 -28.22
N GLU A 103 -8.22 -14.05 -28.79
CA GLU A 103 -7.38 -15.09 -28.18
C GLU A 103 -6.62 -14.55 -26.96
N VAL A 104 -6.13 -13.31 -27.05
CA VAL A 104 -5.50 -12.62 -25.92
C VAL A 104 -6.49 -12.48 -24.76
N ARG A 105 -7.72 -12.07 -25.04
CA ARG A 105 -8.81 -11.98 -24.05
C ARG A 105 -9.05 -13.33 -23.37
N GLN A 106 -9.19 -14.41 -24.12
CA GLN A 106 -9.38 -15.74 -23.54
C GLN A 106 -8.20 -16.17 -22.66
N LYS A 107 -6.96 -15.91 -23.09
CA LYS A 107 -5.75 -16.18 -22.29
C LYS A 107 -5.74 -15.36 -21.00
N LEU A 108 -6.14 -14.09 -21.04
CA LEU A 108 -6.24 -13.22 -19.86
C LEU A 108 -7.30 -13.71 -18.89
N VAL A 109 -8.50 -14.05 -19.38
CA VAL A 109 -9.59 -14.59 -18.57
C VAL A 109 -9.14 -15.87 -17.86
N LYS A 110 -8.51 -16.81 -18.58
CA LYS A 110 -7.95 -18.04 -17.98
C LYS A 110 -6.97 -17.73 -16.86
N ARG A 111 -6.01 -16.82 -17.08
CA ARG A 111 -5.04 -16.41 -16.05
C ARG A 111 -5.69 -15.79 -14.81
N ILE A 112 -6.74 -14.98 -15.01
CA ILE A 112 -7.50 -14.37 -13.91
C ILE A 112 -8.20 -15.47 -13.10
N LEU A 113 -8.84 -16.42 -13.78
CA LEU A 113 -9.55 -17.53 -13.16
C LEU A 113 -8.61 -18.52 -12.46
N ASP A 114 -7.42 -18.78 -12.99
CA ASP A 114 -6.43 -19.68 -12.38
C ASP A 114 -5.94 -19.17 -11.03
N LYS A 115 -5.82 -17.86 -10.85
CA LYS A 115 -5.32 -17.27 -9.59
C LYS A 115 -6.36 -17.35 -8.47
N LYS A 116 -7.67 -17.28 -8.75
CA LYS A 116 -8.85 -17.31 -7.85
C LYS A 116 -8.87 -16.31 -6.67
N ASN A 117 -7.76 -16.20 -5.95
CA ASN A 117 -7.55 -15.37 -4.76
C ASN A 117 -6.23 -14.57 -4.85
N PRO A 118 -6.14 -13.44 -4.13
CA PRO A 118 -4.92 -12.65 -4.07
C PRO A 118 -3.79 -13.40 -3.35
N GLU A 119 -2.55 -13.23 -3.82
CA GLU A 119 -1.40 -13.70 -3.05
C GLU A 119 -1.22 -12.86 -1.80
N VAL A 120 -1.41 -13.49 -0.64
CA VAL A 120 -1.15 -12.92 0.67
C VAL A 120 0.31 -13.19 1.04
N HIS A 121 1.12 -12.14 1.05
CA HIS A 121 2.47 -12.21 1.62
C HIS A 121 2.45 -11.59 3.00
N ALA A 122 3.13 -12.22 3.96
CA ALA A 122 3.37 -11.61 5.27
C ALA A 122 4.03 -10.23 5.08
N THR A 123 3.57 -9.23 5.82
CA THR A 123 4.09 -7.86 5.79
C THR A 123 5.56 -7.89 6.21
N LYS A 124 6.47 -7.79 5.25
CA LYS A 124 7.90 -7.68 5.53
C LYS A 124 8.18 -6.27 6.08
N ILE A 125 9.09 -6.19 7.04
CA ILE A 125 9.55 -4.90 7.61
C ILE A 125 9.98 -3.98 6.46
N SER A 126 9.52 -2.73 6.49
CA SER A 126 9.84 -1.73 5.48
C SER A 126 11.36 -1.57 5.36
N LYS A 127 11.91 -1.78 4.16
CA LYS A 127 13.34 -1.54 3.86
C LYS A 127 13.62 -0.06 3.56
N THR A 128 12.59 0.77 3.51
CA THR A 128 12.76 2.21 3.33
C THR A 128 13.33 2.76 4.63
N GLY A 129 14.60 3.19 4.60
CA GLY A 129 15.37 3.65 5.76
C GLY A 129 14.76 4.82 6.55
N ASN A 130 13.64 5.38 6.08
CA ASN A 130 12.88 6.44 6.74
C ASN A 130 12.52 6.12 8.21
N VAL A 131 12.32 4.85 8.56
CA VAL A 131 11.95 4.45 9.92
C VAL A 131 13.16 4.33 10.87
N SER A 132 14.36 4.13 10.33
CA SER A 132 15.58 3.93 11.13
C SER A 132 16.02 5.21 11.85
N GLY A 133 15.68 6.39 11.31
CA GLY A 133 16.01 7.67 11.95
C GLY A 133 15.02 8.09 13.05
N LEU A 134 13.83 7.49 13.09
CA LEU A 134 12.75 7.88 14.00
C LEU A 134 12.94 7.34 15.44
N THR A 135 13.79 6.32 15.62
CA THR A 135 14.02 5.64 16.91
C THR A 135 15.46 5.77 17.41
N ASP A 136 16.28 6.60 16.75
CA ASP A 136 17.69 6.77 17.08
C ASP A 136 17.89 7.92 18.08
N THR A 137 17.92 7.57 19.36
CA THR A 137 18.17 8.49 20.48
C THR A 137 19.55 9.14 20.47
N SER A 138 20.54 8.54 19.78
CA SER A 138 21.89 9.11 19.69
C SER A 138 21.93 10.45 18.96
N LYS A 139 20.91 10.71 18.13
CA LYS A 139 20.75 11.95 17.36
C LYS A 139 19.94 13.02 18.09
N TYR A 140 19.44 12.74 19.30
CA TYR A 140 18.71 13.74 20.07
C TYR A 140 19.65 14.81 20.61
N THR A 141 19.31 16.08 20.36
CA THR A 141 20.07 17.24 20.78
C THR A 141 19.22 18.18 21.63
N GLY A 142 19.87 19.05 22.41
CA GLY A 142 19.21 20.01 23.30
C GLY A 142 18.22 19.33 24.27
N ALA A 143 17.04 19.93 24.42
CA ALA A 143 16.01 19.45 25.35
C ALA A 143 15.49 18.03 25.06
N HIS A 144 15.62 17.52 23.82
CA HIS A 144 15.21 16.15 23.52
C HIS A 144 16.18 15.12 24.12
N LYS A 145 17.46 15.47 24.29
CA LYS A 145 18.44 14.59 24.93
C LYS A 145 18.12 14.39 26.42
N GLU A 146 17.61 15.42 27.08
CA GLU A 146 17.26 15.36 28.52
C GLU A 146 15.98 14.56 28.77
N ARG A 147 15.08 14.51 27.79
CA ARG A 147 13.77 13.86 27.90
C ARG A 147 13.78 12.35 27.75
N PHE A 148 14.82 11.77 27.14
CA PHE A 148 14.90 10.33 26.84
C PHE A 148 16.22 9.74 27.37
N ASP A 149 16.23 8.44 27.66
CA ASP A 149 17.44 7.68 27.93
C ASP A 149 18.07 7.13 26.64
N GLU A 150 19.24 6.49 26.77
CA GLU A 150 19.96 5.89 25.63
C GLU A 150 19.16 4.80 24.90
N PHE A 151 18.15 4.21 25.54
CA PHE A 151 17.27 3.20 24.97
C PHE A 151 15.97 3.79 24.37
N GLY A 152 15.77 5.11 24.41
CA GLY A 152 14.56 5.76 23.88
C GLY A 152 13.36 5.76 24.82
N LYS A 153 13.55 5.38 26.08
CA LYS A 153 12.53 5.50 27.12
C LYS A 153 12.51 6.92 27.65
N GLY A 154 11.31 7.50 27.76
CA GLY A 154 11.14 8.84 28.32
C GLY A 154 11.50 8.87 29.80
N ARG A 155 12.30 9.86 30.22
CA ARG A 155 12.70 10.10 31.61
C ARG A 155 11.63 10.81 32.45
N GLY A 156 10.44 11.02 31.91
CA GLY A 156 9.31 11.59 32.64
C GLY A 156 9.57 13.04 33.10
N ILE A 157 9.24 13.33 34.35
CA ILE A 157 9.39 14.65 34.98
C ILE A 157 10.88 15.04 35.08
N ASP A 158 11.73 14.07 35.40
CA ASP A 158 13.19 14.27 35.55
C ASP A 158 13.87 14.74 34.26
N GLY A 159 13.31 14.41 33.10
CA GLY A 159 13.81 14.89 31.80
C GLY A 159 13.19 16.21 31.33
N ARG A 160 12.28 16.80 32.11
CA ARG A 160 11.52 18.00 31.75
C ARG A 160 11.75 19.16 32.72
N GLU A 161 12.19 18.88 33.95
CA GLU A 161 12.45 19.89 34.97
C GLU A 161 13.94 20.04 35.23
N TYR A 162 14.39 21.30 35.32
CA TYR A 162 15.73 21.61 35.77
C TYR A 162 15.75 21.52 37.30
N ARG A 163 16.25 20.41 37.85
CA ARG A 163 16.47 20.32 39.30
C ARG A 163 17.64 21.22 39.67
N PHE A 164 17.34 22.35 40.28
CA PHE A 164 18.34 23.17 40.97
C PHE A 164 18.43 22.68 42.41
N GLU A 165 19.64 22.52 42.93
CA GLU A 165 19.83 22.37 44.37
C GLU A 165 19.56 23.73 45.01
N ASP A 166 18.42 23.88 45.67
CA ASP A 166 18.08 25.09 46.42
C ASP A 166 18.92 25.14 47.71
N THR A 167 20.24 25.25 47.58
CA THR A 167 21.15 25.42 48.73
C THR A 167 21.02 26.82 49.33
N GLY A 168 20.14 27.67 48.78
CA GLY A 168 19.94 29.05 49.20
C GLY A 168 21.17 29.92 48.94
N TYR A 169 20.94 31.17 48.57
CA TYR A 169 21.99 32.19 48.68
C TYR A 169 22.18 32.51 50.17
N VAL A 170 23.14 31.85 50.82
CA VAL A 170 23.41 32.08 52.25
C VAL A 170 24.20 33.38 52.41
N THR A 171 23.54 34.45 52.86
CA THR A 171 24.20 35.69 53.28
C THR A 171 24.84 35.50 54.65
N GLY A 172 26.01 34.87 54.68
CA GLY A 172 26.75 34.66 55.93
C GLY A 172 27.37 33.28 55.98
N TYR A 173 28.50 33.13 55.28
CA TYR A 173 29.32 31.93 55.30
C TYR A 173 29.85 31.68 56.73
N LYS A 174 29.25 30.75 57.47
CA LYS A 174 29.82 30.20 58.70
C LYS A 174 30.00 28.69 58.54
N GLY A 175 31.14 28.36 57.93
CA GLY A 175 31.85 27.10 58.12
C GLY A 175 31.15 25.83 57.68
N ASP A 176 31.25 25.51 56.40
CA ASP A 176 31.16 24.12 55.94
C ASP A 176 32.46 23.79 55.18
N GLY A 177 33.26 22.88 55.73
CA GLY A 177 34.54 22.45 55.16
C GLY A 177 35.77 23.14 55.77
N THR A 178 36.27 22.57 56.87
CA THR A 178 37.55 22.84 57.54
C THR A 178 38.70 23.09 56.55
N LYS A 179 39.43 24.20 56.74
CA LYS A 179 40.77 24.37 56.18
C LYS A 179 41.80 24.30 57.31
N GLN A 180 42.72 23.34 57.13
CA GLN A 180 43.88 22.92 57.94
C GLN A 180 43.60 21.99 59.11
#